data_AF-K2DSJ1-F1
#
_entry.id   AF-K2DSJ1-F1
#
_cell.length_a   1.000
_cell.length_b   1.000
_cell.length_c   1.000
_cell.angle_alpha   90.00
_cell.angle_beta   90.00
_cell.angle_gamma   90.00
#
_symmetry.space_group_name_H-M   'P 1'
#
loop_
_entity.id
_entity.type
_entity.pdbx_description
1 polymer ?
#
loop_
_entity_poly.entity_id
_entity_poly.type
_entity_poly.pdbx_seq_one_letter_code
_entity_poly.pdbx_strand_id
1 'polypeptide(L)'
;MLSPKTVSISTNLATVITNQNKKLIPKQNTLLNELTNSIRSGIFSKIETTEVIEPVIYNASLGKEVVNNNAKNYIQSDHDTIMDNYIDDLSNLISNYLQFARNVVNKEVKIFKDELETSLDSHRYNEPEDIFNISYFRIHDVFNTTLIENEINQYGSSKNNLSVDPLATEKITSEIVNVETYLLSGDESIDSLIANWIKVSGKEKILGFINSNVRSYDLDLPDMLNYNLSNYLFYRNLTEKLDINFGLTTLQLRAKASNNRDFFGKGLYFTLELYNKQIKQGVLLTSSSDTKFSYFNDTKLNITIYEKSFEVLAENQCPIETLFGYISYTSSKDITVNGLMEKKDFYLDKWTSIRNLYLVKLNDSKLDTFKQLVKITFDKTLSQASEEEKEGKGLNVDNYDKETLKLFDSYIDNLKLSEISDLTKISLIIVAQIRFRYSNAFYILNTMDEILRTSDKIRVDEAALYACISYLTDHLIEQCDIITIN
;
A
#
# COMPACT_ATOMS: atom_id res chain seq x y z
N MET A 1 51.03 -25.05 -8.26
CA MET A 1 52.03 -25.42 -9.28
C MET A 1 51.68 -24.90 -10.66
N LEU A 2 52.64 -24.24 -11.30
CA LEU A 2 52.48 -23.66 -12.63
C LEU A 2 52.65 -24.75 -13.70
N SER A 3 51.71 -24.88 -14.64
CA SER A 3 51.77 -25.94 -15.67
C SER A 3 52.50 -25.48 -16.93
N PRO A 4 53.15 -26.37 -17.70
CA PRO A 4 53.77 -26.01 -18.98
C PRO A 4 52.77 -25.35 -19.94
N LYS A 5 51.51 -25.81 -19.93
CA LYS A 5 50.42 -25.24 -20.72
C LYS A 5 50.10 -23.81 -20.30
N THR A 6 50.10 -23.53 -19.00
CA THR A 6 49.85 -22.19 -18.46
C THR A 6 50.96 -21.22 -18.87
N VAL A 7 52.23 -21.62 -18.78
CA VAL A 7 53.37 -20.80 -19.24
C VAL A 7 53.23 -20.46 -20.72
N SER A 8 52.89 -21.45 -21.54
CA SER A 8 52.77 -21.24 -22.98
C SER A 8 51.60 -20.32 -23.35
N ILE A 9 50.44 -20.49 -22.71
CA ILE A 9 49.29 -19.58 -22.91
C ILE A 9 49.67 -18.15 -22.50
N SER A 10 50.29 -17.97 -21.33
CA SER A 10 50.69 -16.66 -20.83
C SER A 10 51.74 -15.99 -21.72
N THR A 11 52.70 -16.73 -22.26
CA THR A 11 53.75 -16.22 -23.15
C THR A 11 53.18 -15.80 -24.51
N ASN A 12 52.25 -16.58 -25.04
CA ASN A 12 51.50 -16.22 -26.25
C ASN A 12 50.65 -14.96 -26.02
N LEU A 13 49.96 -14.86 -24.88
CA LEU A 13 49.18 -13.68 -24.53
C LEU A 13 50.07 -12.43 -24.38
N ALA A 14 51.22 -12.56 -23.71
CA ALA A 14 52.21 -11.49 -23.59
C ALA A 14 52.70 -11.02 -24.97
N THR A 15 52.89 -11.94 -25.91
CA THR A 15 53.28 -11.63 -27.30
C THR A 15 52.18 -10.84 -28.01
N VAL A 16 50.92 -11.26 -27.90
CA VAL A 16 49.76 -10.54 -28.47
C VAL A 16 49.64 -9.13 -27.91
N ILE A 17 49.77 -8.97 -26.60
CA ILE A 17 49.68 -7.68 -25.92
C ILE A 17 50.84 -6.75 -26.33
N THR A 18 52.05 -7.30 -26.43
CA THR A 18 53.22 -6.56 -26.91
C THR A 18 53.03 -6.10 -28.36
N ASN A 19 52.47 -6.96 -29.23
CA ASN A 19 52.14 -6.61 -30.61
C ASN A 19 51.08 -5.51 -30.73
N GLN A 20 50.29 -5.26 -29.68
CA GLN A 20 49.33 -4.15 -29.59
C GLN A 20 49.95 -2.87 -28.99
N ASN A 21 51.27 -2.80 -28.87
CA ASN A 21 52.00 -1.72 -28.17
C ASN A 21 51.48 -1.52 -26.74
N LYS A 22 51.10 -2.59 -26.05
CA LYS A 22 50.66 -2.56 -24.66
C LYS A 22 51.59 -3.40 -23.80
N LYS A 23 51.62 -3.10 -22.52
CA LYS A 23 52.32 -3.86 -21.49
C LYS A 23 51.40 -4.06 -20.30
N LEU A 24 51.34 -5.30 -19.81
CA LEU A 24 50.77 -5.60 -18.50
C LEU A 24 51.88 -5.47 -17.45
N ILE A 25 51.63 -4.67 -16.43
CA ILE A 25 52.53 -4.51 -15.29
C ILE A 25 51.76 -4.84 -14.02
N PRO A 26 52.29 -5.68 -13.12
CA PRO A 26 51.65 -5.88 -11.83
C PRO A 26 51.73 -4.59 -11.01
N LYS A 27 50.62 -4.22 -10.35
CA LYS A 27 50.60 -3.10 -9.41
C LYS A 27 51.52 -3.38 -8.22
N GLN A 28 52.19 -2.34 -7.71
CA GLN A 28 53.03 -2.48 -6.52
C GLN A 28 52.21 -2.97 -5.32
N ASN A 29 52.83 -3.75 -4.44
CA ASN A 29 52.20 -4.33 -3.24
C ASN A 29 50.99 -5.23 -3.52
N THR A 30 50.93 -5.84 -4.71
CA THR A 30 49.95 -6.90 -5.02
C THR A 30 50.63 -8.27 -5.01
N LEU A 31 49.84 -9.33 -4.84
CA LEU A 31 50.34 -10.70 -4.97
C LEU A 31 50.99 -10.92 -6.34
N LEU A 32 50.35 -10.45 -7.42
CA LEU A 32 50.91 -10.63 -8.76
C LEU A 32 52.33 -10.03 -8.86
N ASN A 33 52.59 -8.91 -8.18
CA ASN A 33 53.94 -8.33 -8.08
C ASN A 33 54.89 -9.23 -7.27
N GLU A 34 54.46 -9.80 -6.15
CA GLU A 34 55.26 -10.72 -5.34
C GLU A 34 55.59 -12.02 -6.09
N LEU A 35 54.60 -12.64 -6.75
CA LEU A 35 54.78 -13.82 -7.61
C LEU A 35 55.74 -13.54 -8.77
N THR A 36 55.59 -12.38 -9.43
CA THR A 36 56.49 -11.96 -10.51
C THR A 36 57.92 -11.78 -10.02
N ASN A 37 58.10 -11.19 -8.83
CA ASN A 37 59.42 -10.97 -8.24
C ASN A 37 60.08 -12.28 -7.79
N SER A 38 59.30 -13.25 -7.30
CA SER A 38 59.76 -14.59 -6.92
C SER A 38 60.28 -15.39 -8.12
N ILE A 39 59.58 -15.32 -9.27
CA ILE A 39 60.10 -15.91 -10.51
C ILE A 39 61.35 -15.16 -10.98
N ARG A 40 61.34 -13.82 -10.92
CA ARG A 40 62.45 -12.99 -11.38
C ARG A 40 63.75 -13.25 -10.60
N SER A 41 63.68 -13.50 -9.29
CA SER A 41 64.83 -13.86 -8.47
C SER A 41 65.36 -15.27 -8.77
N GLY A 42 64.50 -16.18 -9.25
CA GLY A 42 64.85 -17.53 -9.69
C GLY A 42 65.43 -17.64 -11.10
N ILE A 43 65.43 -16.55 -11.89
CA ILE A 43 66.04 -16.52 -13.24
C ILE A 43 67.54 -16.22 -13.11
N PHE A 44 68.37 -17.26 -13.22
CA PHE A 44 69.83 -17.17 -13.05
C PHE A 44 70.62 -16.92 -14.35
N SER A 45 69.96 -16.83 -15.51
CA SER A 45 70.62 -16.71 -16.82
C SER A 45 70.04 -15.57 -17.67
N LYS A 46 70.89 -15.00 -18.53
CA LYS A 46 70.49 -13.98 -19.49
C LYS A 46 69.65 -14.66 -20.58
N ILE A 47 68.43 -14.17 -20.81
CA ILE A 47 67.53 -14.69 -21.86
C ILE A 47 68.03 -14.12 -23.19
N GLU A 48 68.56 -14.98 -24.06
CA GLU A 48 69.16 -14.57 -25.35
C GLU A 48 68.21 -14.75 -26.54
N THR A 49 67.26 -15.67 -26.46
CA THR A 49 66.26 -15.92 -27.53
C THR A 49 64.85 -16.08 -26.94
N THR A 50 63.83 -15.86 -27.76
CA THR A 50 62.41 -16.01 -27.36
C THR A 50 62.04 -17.47 -27.09
N GLU A 51 62.70 -18.43 -27.73
CA GLU A 51 62.44 -19.87 -27.59
C GLU A 51 62.80 -20.41 -26.19
N VAL A 52 63.69 -19.74 -25.46
CA VAL A 52 64.08 -20.14 -24.11
C VAL A 52 63.26 -19.45 -23.01
N ILE A 53 62.33 -18.55 -23.35
CA ILE A 53 61.50 -17.84 -22.36
C ILE A 53 60.61 -18.80 -21.58
N GLU A 54 59.83 -19.63 -22.27
CA GLU A 54 58.90 -20.56 -21.61
C GLU A 54 59.65 -21.57 -20.71
N PRO A 55 60.71 -22.25 -21.17
CA PRO A 55 61.47 -23.19 -20.33
C PRO A 55 62.13 -22.51 -19.12
N VAL A 56 62.65 -21.29 -19.28
CA VAL A 56 63.30 -20.54 -18.19
C VAL A 56 62.29 -20.12 -17.12
N ILE A 57 61.12 -19.60 -17.51
CA ILE A 57 60.05 -19.24 -16.58
C ILE A 57 59.53 -20.48 -15.85
N TYR A 58 59.30 -21.57 -16.59
CA TYR A 58 58.84 -22.83 -16.01
C TYR A 58 59.84 -23.35 -14.97
N ASN A 59 61.13 -23.45 -15.31
CA ASN A 59 62.16 -23.96 -14.41
C ASN A 59 62.40 -23.05 -13.20
N ALA A 60 62.29 -21.72 -13.36
CA ALA A 60 62.40 -20.76 -12.25
C ALA A 60 61.24 -20.88 -11.26
N SER A 61 60.09 -21.42 -11.68
CA SER A 61 58.92 -21.64 -10.82
C SER A 61 58.92 -22.98 -10.07
N LEU A 62 59.77 -23.95 -10.44
CA LEU A 62 59.78 -25.30 -9.85
C LEU A 62 60.66 -25.37 -8.59
N GLY A 63 60.22 -26.18 -7.62
CA GLY A 63 61.04 -26.58 -6.47
C GLY A 63 62.18 -27.53 -6.87
N LYS A 64 63.08 -27.79 -5.92
CA LYS A 64 64.27 -28.63 -6.13
C LYS A 64 64.15 -29.95 -5.36
N GLU A 65 64.32 -31.07 -6.06
CA GLU A 65 64.56 -32.35 -5.39
C GLU A 65 66.00 -32.36 -4.83
N VAL A 66 66.13 -32.49 -3.51
CA VAL A 66 67.41 -32.64 -2.82
C VAL A 66 67.47 -34.01 -2.18
N VAL A 67 68.48 -34.80 -2.56
CA VAL A 67 68.75 -36.08 -1.92
C VAL A 67 69.63 -35.84 -0.70
N ASN A 68 69.09 -36.06 0.49
CA ASN A 68 69.85 -35.96 1.74
C ASN A 68 69.79 -37.31 2.45
N ASN A 69 70.95 -37.93 2.72
CA ASN A 69 71.06 -39.25 3.37
C ASN A 69 70.15 -40.35 2.77
N ASN A 70 70.16 -40.53 1.44
CA ASN A 70 69.32 -41.50 0.69
C ASN A 70 67.78 -41.25 0.78
N ALA A 71 67.32 -40.16 1.39
CA ALA A 71 65.94 -39.71 1.31
C ALA A 71 65.80 -38.60 0.26
N LYS A 72 64.85 -38.76 -0.66
CA LYS A 72 64.46 -37.70 -1.60
C LYS A 72 63.55 -36.72 -0.87
N ASN A 73 64.03 -35.49 -0.65
CA ASN A 73 63.23 -34.42 -0.10
C ASN A 73 62.96 -33.38 -1.20
N TYR A 74 61.69 -33.01 -1.39
CA TYR A 74 61.32 -31.91 -2.27
C TYR A 74 61.39 -30.60 -1.47
N ILE A 75 62.17 -29.64 -1.96
CA ILE A 75 62.18 -28.27 -1.45
C ILE A 75 61.28 -27.45 -2.37
N GLN A 76 60.16 -26.95 -1.85
CA GLN A 76 59.26 -26.05 -2.59
C GLN A 76 60.01 -24.80 -3.07
N SER A 77 59.62 -24.27 -4.23
CA SER A 77 60.10 -22.96 -4.67
C SER A 77 59.41 -21.84 -3.89
N ASP A 78 60.04 -20.68 -3.80
CA ASP A 78 59.40 -19.48 -3.22
C ASP A 78 58.09 -19.14 -3.94
N HIS A 79 58.02 -19.42 -5.25
CA HIS A 79 56.81 -19.23 -6.04
C HIS A 79 55.70 -20.22 -5.63
N ASP A 80 56.00 -21.50 -5.45
CA ASP A 80 55.03 -22.50 -4.98
C ASP A 80 54.51 -22.14 -3.58
N THR A 81 55.40 -21.73 -2.66
CA THR A 81 55.00 -21.34 -1.30
C THR A 81 54.10 -20.09 -1.29
N ILE A 82 54.42 -19.05 -2.07
CA ILE A 82 53.58 -17.85 -2.17
C ILE A 82 52.22 -18.20 -2.79
N MET A 83 52.20 -19.05 -3.82
CA MET A 83 50.97 -19.46 -4.49
C MET A 83 50.06 -20.31 -3.58
N ASP A 84 50.63 -21.27 -2.84
CA ASP A 84 49.87 -22.13 -1.92
C ASP A 84 49.25 -21.29 -0.79
N ASN A 85 50.03 -20.40 -0.17
CA ASN A 85 49.52 -19.49 0.86
C ASN A 85 48.40 -18.59 0.32
N TYR A 86 48.56 -18.06 -0.90
CA TYR A 86 47.54 -17.21 -1.49
C TYR A 86 46.27 -17.96 -1.88
N ILE A 87 46.38 -19.20 -2.38
CA ILE A 87 45.21 -20.03 -2.66
C ILE A 87 44.40 -20.23 -1.38
N ASP A 88 45.06 -20.53 -0.26
CA ASP A 88 44.40 -20.69 1.03
C ASP A 88 43.77 -19.37 1.51
N ASP A 89 44.50 -18.25 1.46
CA ASP A 89 43.99 -16.94 1.87
C ASP A 89 42.81 -16.48 1.02
N LEU A 90 42.90 -16.64 -0.31
CA LEU A 90 41.85 -16.26 -1.26
C LEU A 90 40.63 -17.17 -1.13
N SER A 91 40.84 -18.47 -0.96
CA SER A 91 39.78 -19.44 -0.70
C SER A 91 39.01 -19.08 0.56
N ASN A 92 39.71 -18.73 1.64
CA ASN A 92 39.10 -18.28 2.90
C ASN A 92 38.33 -16.97 2.71
N LEU A 93 38.93 -15.96 2.06
CA LEU A 93 38.31 -14.67 1.82
C LEU A 93 37.01 -14.78 1.00
N ILE A 94 37.06 -15.50 -0.12
CA ILE A 94 35.92 -15.67 -1.01
C ILE A 94 34.84 -16.52 -0.37
N SER A 95 35.23 -17.59 0.33
CA SER A 95 34.27 -18.40 1.09
C SER A 95 33.52 -17.53 2.10
N ASN A 96 34.21 -16.60 2.78
CA ASN A 96 33.58 -15.66 3.69
C ASN A 96 32.63 -14.69 2.98
N TYR A 97 33.01 -14.12 1.83
CA TYR A 97 32.13 -13.24 1.05
C TYR A 97 30.90 -13.95 0.50
N LEU A 98 31.05 -15.17 -0.01
CA LEU A 98 29.94 -16.00 -0.48
C LEU A 98 29.02 -16.41 0.66
N GLN A 99 29.57 -16.80 1.81
CA GLN A 99 28.79 -17.12 2.99
C GLN A 99 28.02 -15.91 3.51
N PHE A 100 28.65 -14.73 3.54
CA PHE A 100 27.98 -13.49 3.94
C PHE A 100 26.85 -13.13 2.98
N ALA A 101 27.10 -13.15 1.66
CA ALA A 101 26.09 -12.89 0.65
C ALA A 101 24.91 -13.87 0.75
N ARG A 102 25.18 -15.16 0.96
CA ARG A 102 24.16 -16.22 1.03
C ARG A 102 23.37 -16.22 2.33
N ASN A 103 24.05 -16.14 3.47
CA ASN A 103 23.45 -16.42 4.77
C ASN A 103 22.93 -15.16 5.47
N VAL A 104 23.53 -14.00 5.16
CA VAL A 104 23.14 -12.71 5.74
C VAL A 104 22.34 -11.90 4.71
N VAL A 105 22.97 -11.49 3.62
CA VAL A 105 22.35 -10.52 2.70
C VAL A 105 21.14 -11.10 1.97
N ASN A 106 21.24 -12.31 1.41
CA ASN A 106 20.11 -12.94 0.73
C ASN A 106 18.93 -13.25 1.67
N LYS A 107 19.22 -13.52 2.95
CA LYS A 107 18.18 -13.67 3.97
C LYS A 107 17.46 -12.35 4.22
N GLU A 108 18.20 -11.25 4.36
CA GLU A 108 17.63 -9.91 4.52
C GLU A 108 16.85 -9.45 3.27
N VAL A 109 17.33 -9.77 2.06
CA VAL A 109 16.61 -9.53 0.79
C VAL A 109 15.25 -10.23 0.82
N LYS A 110 15.22 -11.50 1.25
CA LYS A 110 14.00 -12.28 1.35
C LYS A 110 13.04 -11.71 2.40
N ILE A 111 13.54 -11.36 3.59
CA ILE A 111 12.72 -10.75 4.65
C ILE A 111 12.07 -9.47 4.14
N PHE A 112 12.86 -8.57 3.53
CA PHE A 112 12.35 -7.33 2.97
C PHE A 112 11.28 -7.57 1.89
N LYS A 113 11.51 -8.53 0.99
CA LYS A 113 10.57 -8.91 -0.05
C LYS A 113 9.25 -9.43 0.55
N ASP A 114 9.32 -10.38 1.46
CA ASP A 114 8.15 -11.01 2.08
C ASP A 114 7.32 -9.96 2.87
N GLU A 115 7.98 -9.01 3.54
CA GLU A 115 7.30 -7.89 4.22
C GLU A 115 6.64 -6.91 3.24
N LEU A 116 7.30 -6.60 2.12
CA LEU A 116 6.76 -5.73 1.09
C LEU A 116 5.55 -6.38 0.40
N GLU A 117 5.62 -7.68 0.07
CA GLU A 117 4.50 -8.46 -0.47
C GLU A 117 3.31 -8.45 0.50
N THR A 118 3.55 -8.72 1.79
CA THR A 118 2.51 -8.64 2.82
C THR A 118 1.89 -7.24 2.90
N SER A 119 2.71 -6.19 2.79
CA SER A 119 2.23 -4.80 2.84
C SER A 119 1.37 -4.45 1.62
N LEU A 120 1.77 -4.93 0.43
CA LEU A 120 1.02 -4.75 -0.81
C LEU A 120 -0.30 -5.51 -0.79
N ASP A 121 -0.31 -6.76 -0.32
CA ASP A 121 -1.51 -7.60 -0.21
C ASP A 121 -2.51 -7.02 0.79
N SER A 122 -2.02 -6.41 1.87
CA SER A 122 -2.85 -5.73 2.86
C SER A 122 -3.44 -4.41 2.34
N HIS A 123 -2.86 -3.83 1.28
CA HIS A 123 -3.29 -2.56 0.73
C HIS A 123 -4.37 -2.78 -0.33
N ARG A 124 -5.64 -2.57 0.05
CA ARG A 124 -6.75 -2.59 -0.91
C ARG A 124 -6.69 -1.34 -1.77
N TYR A 125 -6.33 -1.49 -3.04
CA TYR A 125 -6.45 -0.42 -4.02
C TYR A 125 -7.92 0.02 -4.10
N ASN A 126 -8.13 1.35 -4.08
CA ASN A 126 -9.47 1.90 -4.28
C ASN A 126 -9.97 1.52 -5.68
N GLU A 127 -11.19 1.01 -5.76
CA GLU A 127 -11.91 0.86 -7.01
C GLU A 127 -12.60 2.18 -7.36
N PRO A 128 -12.87 2.45 -8.66
CA PRO A 128 -13.56 3.67 -9.06
C PRO A 128 -14.90 3.91 -8.35
N GLU A 129 -15.59 2.82 -8.04
CA GLU A 129 -16.88 2.79 -7.38
C GLU A 129 -16.78 3.19 -5.88
N ASP A 130 -15.60 3.06 -5.25
CA ASP A 130 -15.36 3.40 -3.84
C ASP A 130 -15.49 4.91 -3.55
N ILE A 131 -15.59 5.74 -4.60
CA ILE A 131 -15.92 7.16 -4.48
C ILE A 131 -17.35 7.39 -3.99
N PHE A 132 -18.27 6.44 -4.21
CA PHE A 132 -19.65 6.53 -3.74
C PHE A 132 -19.82 5.78 -2.42
N ASN A 133 -20.22 6.50 -1.38
CA ASN A 133 -20.70 5.89 -0.14
C ASN A 133 -22.22 5.76 -0.22
N ILE A 134 -22.68 4.56 -0.56
CA ILE A 134 -24.09 4.29 -0.87
C ILE A 134 -24.82 3.83 0.39
N SER A 135 -25.90 4.53 0.72
CA SER A 135 -26.86 4.11 1.73
C SER A 135 -28.23 3.91 1.10
N TYR A 136 -28.99 2.96 1.63
CA TYR A 136 -30.36 2.70 1.20
C TYR A 136 -31.31 3.19 2.28
N PHE A 137 -32.31 3.97 1.88
CA PHE A 137 -33.35 4.45 2.77
C PHE A 137 -34.66 3.72 2.49
N ARG A 138 -35.16 3.09 3.55
CA ARG A 138 -36.50 2.51 3.62
C ARG A 138 -37.21 3.08 4.82
N ILE A 139 -38.47 3.46 4.60
CA ILE A 139 -39.33 3.91 5.68
C ILE A 139 -39.53 2.77 6.69
N HIS A 140 -39.37 3.07 7.98
CA HIS A 140 -39.53 2.09 9.04
C HIS A 140 -41.00 1.66 9.18
N ASP A 141 -41.25 0.43 9.61
CA ASP A 141 -42.61 -0.13 9.70
C ASP A 141 -43.51 0.61 10.69
N VAL A 142 -42.93 1.36 11.64
CA VAL A 142 -43.67 2.24 12.57
C VAL A 142 -44.54 3.25 11.83
N PHE A 143 -44.11 3.71 10.65
CA PHE A 143 -44.85 4.67 9.84
C PHE A 143 -46.08 4.05 9.15
N ASN A 144 -46.22 2.72 9.19
CA ASN A 144 -47.35 1.97 8.62
C ASN A 144 -48.29 1.41 9.71
N THR A 145 -48.16 1.88 10.95
CA THR A 145 -48.96 1.40 12.09
C THR A 145 -50.32 2.07 12.17
N THR A 146 -51.22 1.45 12.94
CA THR A 146 -52.54 2.02 13.28
C THR A 146 -52.43 3.35 14.03
N LEU A 147 -51.33 3.61 14.74
CA LEU A 147 -51.03 4.93 15.34
C LEU A 147 -51.02 6.02 14.26
N ILE A 148 -50.30 5.78 13.16
CA ILE A 148 -50.21 6.74 12.06
C ILE A 148 -51.55 6.85 11.35
N GLU A 149 -52.20 5.71 11.10
CA GLU A 149 -53.49 5.68 10.43
C GLU A 149 -54.57 6.45 11.19
N ASN A 150 -54.64 6.25 12.51
CA ASN A 150 -55.70 6.80 13.33
C ASN A 150 -55.38 8.20 13.87
N GLU A 151 -54.14 8.47 14.29
CA GLU A 151 -53.79 9.75 14.93
C GLU A 151 -53.23 10.77 13.92
N ILE A 152 -52.40 10.34 12.97
CA ILE A 152 -51.68 11.26 12.07
C ILE A 152 -52.50 11.63 10.84
N ASN A 153 -53.19 10.67 10.20
CA ASN A 153 -53.94 10.94 8.96
C ASN A 153 -55.10 11.93 9.16
N GLN A 154 -55.60 12.08 10.39
CA GLN A 154 -56.66 13.05 10.71
C GLN A 154 -56.21 14.51 10.45
N TYR A 155 -54.90 14.79 10.54
CA TYR A 155 -54.37 16.14 10.31
C TYR A 155 -54.48 16.59 8.84
N GLY A 156 -54.69 15.69 7.88
CA GLY A 156 -54.83 16.04 6.46
C GLY A 156 -56.00 16.96 6.16
N SER A 157 -57.04 16.95 7.00
CA SER A 157 -58.21 17.82 6.86
C SER A 157 -58.12 19.14 7.65
N SER A 158 -57.07 19.32 8.46
CA SER A 158 -56.95 20.44 9.39
C SER A 158 -56.46 21.72 8.69
N LYS A 159 -57.32 22.75 8.65
CA LYS A 159 -56.99 24.09 8.12
C LYS A 159 -56.25 24.99 9.11
N ASN A 160 -55.96 24.51 10.32
CA ASN A 160 -55.35 25.34 11.35
C ASN A 160 -53.89 25.68 10.99
N ASN A 161 -53.54 26.96 11.06
CA ASN A 161 -52.17 27.42 11.05
C ASN A 161 -51.59 27.18 12.43
N LEU A 162 -50.83 26.10 12.57
CA LEU A 162 -50.13 25.74 13.81
C LEU A 162 -48.71 26.30 13.76
N SER A 163 -48.23 26.78 14.89
CA SER A 163 -46.85 27.23 15.07
C SER A 163 -46.27 26.54 16.29
N VAL A 164 -44.97 26.23 16.27
CA VAL A 164 -44.28 25.71 17.47
C VAL A 164 -44.37 26.74 18.60
N ASP A 165 -44.82 26.30 19.76
CA ASP A 165 -44.74 27.06 21.01
C ASP A 165 -43.52 26.57 21.79
N PRO A 166 -42.40 27.34 21.80
CA PRO A 166 -41.13 26.85 22.30
C PRO A 166 -41.21 26.47 23.79
N LEU A 167 -40.61 25.32 24.09
CA LEU A 167 -40.35 24.80 25.42
C LEU A 167 -38.84 24.68 25.60
N ALA A 168 -38.33 24.90 26.82
CA ALA A 168 -36.90 24.78 27.11
C ALA A 168 -36.47 23.31 27.19
N THR A 169 -36.53 22.60 26.06
CA THR A 169 -36.19 21.18 25.93
C THR A 169 -34.70 20.91 26.02
N GLU A 170 -33.86 21.93 25.94
CA GLU A 170 -32.40 21.88 26.16
C GLU A 170 -32.01 21.25 27.52
N LYS A 171 -32.91 21.31 28.50
CA LYS A 171 -32.72 20.70 29.83
C LYS A 171 -33.01 19.21 29.88
N ILE A 172 -33.54 18.62 28.81
CA ILE A 172 -33.87 17.20 28.75
C ILE A 172 -32.60 16.44 28.38
N THR A 173 -31.95 15.81 29.36
CA THR A 173 -30.85 14.87 29.10
C THR A 173 -31.36 13.44 29.14
N SER A 174 -30.57 12.50 28.60
CA SER A 174 -30.85 11.05 28.71
C SER A 174 -30.91 10.55 30.15
N GLU A 175 -30.38 11.31 31.10
CA GLU A 175 -30.44 11.03 32.54
C GLU A 175 -31.76 11.49 33.18
N ILE A 176 -32.41 12.51 32.60
CA ILE A 176 -33.66 13.10 33.10
C ILE A 176 -34.87 12.39 32.48
N VAL A 177 -34.77 12.00 31.21
CA VAL A 177 -35.84 11.29 30.50
C VAL A 177 -35.22 10.12 29.74
N ASN A 178 -35.65 8.90 30.08
CA ASN A 178 -35.34 7.74 29.24
C ASN A 178 -36.20 7.81 27.98
N VAL A 179 -35.65 8.39 26.91
CA VAL A 179 -36.34 8.60 25.62
C VAL A 179 -36.97 7.32 25.08
N GLU A 180 -36.30 6.17 25.25
CA GLU A 180 -36.78 4.88 24.73
C GLU A 180 -38.11 4.47 25.35
N THR A 181 -38.27 4.71 26.66
CA THR A 181 -39.53 4.42 27.36
C THR A 181 -40.50 5.58 27.29
N TYR A 182 -40.01 6.81 27.14
CA TYR A 182 -40.86 8.00 27.12
C TYR A 182 -41.65 8.13 25.83
N LEU A 183 -41.11 7.70 24.68
CA LEU A 183 -41.74 7.81 23.36
C LEU A 183 -42.75 6.68 23.05
N LEU A 184 -42.88 5.68 23.92
CA LEU A 184 -43.81 4.57 23.73
C LEU A 184 -45.27 5.05 23.69
N SER A 185 -46.08 4.39 22.88
CA SER A 185 -47.49 4.67 22.66
C SER A 185 -48.41 4.08 23.74
N GLY A 186 -47.98 2.99 24.38
CA GLY A 186 -48.74 2.20 25.36
C GLY A 186 -49.39 0.93 24.79
N ASP A 187 -49.32 0.72 23.48
CA ASP A 187 -49.70 -0.54 22.81
C ASP A 187 -48.45 -1.38 22.57
N GLU A 188 -48.39 -2.59 23.14
CA GLU A 188 -47.22 -3.47 23.08
C GLU A 188 -46.72 -3.75 21.65
N SER A 189 -47.65 -3.87 20.68
CA SER A 189 -47.30 -4.16 19.29
C SER A 189 -46.65 -2.95 18.59
N ILE A 190 -47.16 -1.74 18.86
CA ILE A 190 -46.63 -0.49 18.32
C ILE A 190 -45.35 -0.10 19.05
N ASP A 191 -45.29 -0.34 20.36
CA ASP A 191 -44.15 -0.03 21.22
C ASP A 191 -42.92 -0.85 20.82
N SER A 192 -43.10 -2.11 20.41
CA SER A 192 -42.03 -2.92 19.83
C SER A 192 -41.43 -2.28 18.57
N LEU A 193 -42.30 -1.74 17.70
CA LEU A 193 -41.88 -1.06 16.47
C LEU A 193 -41.23 0.31 16.76
N ILE A 194 -41.74 1.07 17.73
CA ILE A 194 -41.13 2.33 18.17
C ILE A 194 -39.74 2.07 18.76
N ALA A 195 -39.60 1.05 19.61
CA ALA A 195 -38.31 0.69 20.20
C ALA A 195 -37.29 0.28 19.12
N ASN A 196 -37.72 -0.52 18.13
CA ASN A 196 -36.85 -0.87 17.00
C ASN A 196 -36.47 0.36 16.16
N TRP A 197 -37.43 1.24 15.88
CA TRP A 197 -37.19 2.48 15.15
C TRP A 197 -36.16 3.38 15.86
N ILE A 198 -36.24 3.51 17.19
CA ILE A 198 -35.26 4.27 17.98
C ILE A 198 -33.88 3.65 17.89
N LYS A 199 -33.79 2.32 17.95
CA LYS A 199 -32.54 1.58 17.83
C LYS A 199 -31.88 1.79 16.46
N VAL A 200 -32.67 1.74 15.37
CA VAL A 200 -32.18 1.91 13.99
C VAL A 200 -31.78 3.37 13.73
N SER A 201 -32.58 4.33 14.18
CA SER A 201 -32.34 5.76 13.91
C SER A 201 -31.25 6.37 14.79
N GLY A 202 -30.93 5.72 15.91
CA GLY A 202 -29.96 6.18 16.90
C GLY A 202 -30.60 7.05 17.98
N LYS A 203 -30.49 6.59 19.23
CA LYS A 203 -31.04 7.28 20.42
C LYS A 203 -30.57 8.72 20.55
N GLU A 204 -29.27 8.97 20.32
CA GLU A 204 -28.68 10.32 20.41
C GLU A 204 -29.25 11.26 19.33
N LYS A 205 -29.46 10.74 18.11
CA LYS A 205 -30.05 11.51 17.02
C LYS A 205 -31.49 11.94 17.34
N ILE A 206 -32.29 11.00 17.86
CA ILE A 206 -33.67 11.27 18.29
C ILE A 206 -33.72 12.27 19.44
N LEU A 207 -32.86 12.11 20.45
CA LEU A 207 -32.75 13.09 21.54
C LEU A 207 -32.34 14.47 20.99
N GLY A 208 -31.40 14.49 20.04
CA GLY A 208 -30.99 15.68 19.31
C GLY A 208 -32.17 16.39 18.62
N PHE A 209 -33.09 15.65 18.01
CA PHE A 209 -34.30 16.21 17.39
C PHE A 209 -35.29 16.83 18.38
N ILE A 210 -35.37 16.32 19.61
CA ILE A 210 -36.24 16.85 20.66
C ILE A 210 -35.62 18.09 21.32
N ASN A 211 -34.30 18.06 21.52
CA ASN A 211 -33.58 19.10 22.26
C ASN A 211 -33.15 20.27 21.39
N SER A 212 -32.88 20.02 20.11
CA SER A 212 -32.38 21.04 19.19
C SER A 212 -33.54 21.66 18.44
N ASN A 213 -33.57 22.99 18.38
CA ASN A 213 -34.50 23.71 17.51
C ASN A 213 -34.03 23.62 16.04
N VAL A 214 -34.06 22.41 15.49
CA VAL A 214 -33.65 22.13 14.12
C VAL A 214 -34.67 22.74 13.17
N ARG A 215 -34.19 23.53 12.21
CA ARG A 215 -35.03 24.08 11.15
C ARG A 215 -35.41 22.94 10.21
N SER A 216 -36.70 22.69 10.06
CA SER A 216 -37.21 21.58 9.24
C SER A 216 -36.81 21.64 7.77
N TYR A 217 -36.46 22.82 7.23
CA TYR A 217 -35.98 22.99 5.86
C TYR A 217 -34.50 22.66 5.67
N ASP A 218 -33.73 22.50 6.75
CA ASP A 218 -32.34 22.06 6.71
C ASP A 218 -32.23 20.51 6.72
N LEU A 219 -33.36 19.82 6.96
CA LEU A 219 -33.43 18.37 7.05
C LEU A 219 -33.77 17.76 5.69
N ASP A 220 -33.15 16.62 5.39
CA ASP A 220 -33.59 15.78 4.28
C ASP A 220 -34.88 15.04 4.64
N LEU A 221 -35.54 14.45 3.64
CA LEU A 221 -36.83 13.81 3.85
C LEU A 221 -36.80 12.68 4.91
N PRO A 222 -35.80 11.77 4.92
CA PRO A 222 -35.61 10.81 6.02
C PRO A 222 -35.55 11.47 7.40
N ASP A 223 -34.76 12.53 7.55
CA ASP A 223 -34.60 13.19 8.84
C ASP A 223 -35.81 14.03 9.23
N MET A 224 -36.54 14.60 8.27
CA MET A 224 -37.84 15.24 8.52
C MET A 224 -38.87 14.24 9.06
N LEU A 225 -38.91 13.00 8.54
CA LEU A 225 -39.82 11.96 9.04
C LEU A 225 -39.51 11.62 10.50
N ASN A 226 -38.22 11.37 10.79
CA ASN A 226 -37.77 11.05 12.13
C ASN A 226 -37.99 12.22 13.10
N TYR A 227 -37.61 13.44 12.70
CA TYR A 227 -37.78 14.66 13.48
C TYR A 227 -39.24 14.90 13.87
N ASN A 228 -40.17 14.78 12.92
CA ASN A 228 -41.58 14.98 13.18
C ASN A 228 -42.17 13.85 14.06
N LEU A 229 -41.80 12.59 13.83
CA LEU A 229 -42.30 11.47 14.66
C LEU A 229 -41.77 11.54 16.09
N SER A 230 -40.47 11.82 16.27
CA SER A 230 -39.85 11.96 17.60
C SER A 230 -40.55 13.04 18.43
N ASN A 231 -40.73 14.22 17.84
CA ASN A 231 -41.37 15.33 18.52
C ASN A 231 -42.87 15.10 18.73
N TYR A 232 -43.57 14.47 17.77
CA TYR A 232 -44.97 14.09 17.93
C TYR A 232 -45.17 13.18 19.15
N LEU A 233 -44.42 12.07 19.22
CA LEU A 233 -44.50 11.10 20.32
C LEU A 233 -44.12 11.75 21.66
N PHE A 234 -43.07 12.58 21.67
CA PHE A 234 -42.64 13.30 22.87
C PHE A 234 -43.76 14.21 23.40
N TYR A 235 -44.32 15.08 22.56
CA TYR A 235 -45.34 16.02 22.98
C TYR A 235 -46.69 15.35 23.27
N ARG A 236 -47.05 14.29 22.54
CA ARG A 236 -48.19 13.42 22.87
C ARG A 236 -48.07 12.91 24.31
N ASN A 237 -46.95 12.30 24.65
CA ASN A 237 -46.77 11.70 25.98
C ASN A 237 -46.61 12.77 27.07
N LEU A 238 -46.04 13.94 26.74
CA LEU A 238 -45.99 15.07 27.67
C LEU A 238 -47.37 15.64 28.00
N THR A 239 -48.34 15.61 27.07
CA THR A 239 -49.72 16.04 27.36
C THR A 239 -50.43 15.16 28.38
N GLU A 240 -50.06 13.88 28.45
CA GLU A 240 -50.66 12.87 29.30
C GLU A 240 -49.96 12.76 30.66
N LYS A 241 -48.63 12.58 30.65
CA LYS A 241 -47.83 12.30 31.85
C LYS A 241 -47.56 13.54 32.70
N LEU A 242 -47.27 14.69 32.07
CA LEU A 242 -46.98 15.97 32.72
C LEU A 242 -45.92 15.89 33.84
N ASP A 243 -44.98 14.97 33.69
CA ASP A 243 -43.99 14.54 34.67
C ASP A 243 -42.67 15.31 34.58
N ILE A 244 -42.47 16.09 33.50
CA ILE A 244 -41.29 16.91 33.28
C ILE A 244 -41.56 18.36 33.70
N ASN A 245 -40.74 18.88 34.62
CA ASN A 245 -40.89 20.24 35.11
C ASN A 245 -40.20 21.27 34.21
N PHE A 246 -40.99 21.99 33.42
CA PHE A 246 -40.53 23.11 32.60
C PHE A 246 -40.69 24.49 33.27
N GLY A 247 -41.02 24.55 34.56
CA GLY A 247 -41.32 25.81 35.28
C GLY A 247 -42.65 26.44 34.88
N LEU A 248 -43.55 25.66 34.27
CA LEU A 248 -44.88 26.08 33.83
C LEU A 248 -45.96 25.45 34.70
N THR A 249 -47.12 26.08 34.78
CA THR A 249 -48.30 25.43 35.39
C THR A 249 -48.73 24.23 34.53
N THR A 250 -49.37 23.24 35.16
CA THR A 250 -49.88 22.04 34.46
C THR A 250 -50.77 22.39 33.27
N LEU A 251 -51.60 23.43 33.40
CA LEU A 251 -52.48 23.89 32.33
C LEU A 251 -51.69 24.50 31.16
N GLN A 252 -50.70 25.34 31.45
CA GLN A 252 -49.83 25.93 30.42
C GLN A 252 -49.00 24.86 29.72
N LEU A 253 -48.42 23.92 30.48
CA LEU A 253 -47.63 22.83 29.93
C LEU A 253 -48.47 21.95 28.99
N ARG A 254 -49.67 21.55 29.43
CA ARG A 254 -50.58 20.76 28.60
C ARG A 254 -51.00 21.51 27.33
N ALA A 255 -51.30 22.81 27.42
CA ALA A 255 -51.67 23.62 26.27
C ALA A 255 -50.52 23.72 25.25
N LYS A 256 -49.29 24.02 25.71
CA LYS A 256 -48.10 24.08 24.85
C LYS A 256 -47.78 22.72 24.22
N ALA A 257 -47.78 21.66 25.02
CA ALA A 257 -47.52 20.31 24.54
C ALA A 257 -48.57 19.86 23.51
N SER A 258 -49.86 20.17 23.71
CA SER A 258 -50.90 19.85 22.73
C SER A 258 -50.70 20.59 21.41
N ASN A 259 -50.38 21.89 21.47
CA ASN A 259 -50.12 22.68 20.27
C ASN A 259 -48.89 22.17 19.50
N ASN A 260 -47.81 21.83 20.19
CA ASN A 260 -46.62 21.25 19.57
C ASN A 260 -46.89 19.85 19.01
N ARG A 261 -47.59 18.98 19.76
CA ARG A 261 -48.04 17.68 19.26
C ARG A 261 -48.77 17.83 17.94
N ASP A 262 -49.75 18.74 17.87
CA ASP A 262 -50.54 18.95 16.65
C ASP A 262 -49.69 19.53 15.51
N PHE A 263 -48.75 20.43 15.82
CA PHE A 263 -47.81 20.97 14.84
C PHE A 263 -46.95 19.85 14.21
N PHE A 264 -46.32 19.02 15.04
CA PHE A 264 -45.46 17.93 14.59
C PHE A 264 -46.26 16.79 13.94
N GLY A 265 -47.49 16.53 14.40
CA GLY A 265 -48.39 15.55 13.77
C GLY A 265 -48.79 15.98 12.36
N LYS A 266 -49.12 17.26 12.18
CA LYS A 266 -49.38 17.84 10.85
C LYS A 266 -48.13 17.85 9.96
N GLY A 267 -46.96 18.16 10.53
CA GLY A 267 -45.67 18.06 9.85
C GLY A 267 -45.40 16.64 9.36
N LEU A 268 -45.56 15.65 10.24
CA LEU A 268 -45.37 14.23 9.93
C LEU A 268 -46.28 13.78 8.79
N TYR A 269 -47.57 14.14 8.83
CA TYR A 269 -48.52 13.83 7.76
C TYR A 269 -48.03 14.35 6.39
N PHE A 270 -47.65 15.63 6.30
CA PHE A 270 -47.18 16.19 5.03
C PHE A 270 -45.87 15.59 4.56
N THR A 271 -44.96 15.28 5.47
CA THR A 271 -43.70 14.61 5.14
C THR A 271 -43.95 13.19 4.62
N LEU A 272 -44.90 12.45 5.21
CA LEU A 272 -45.32 11.13 4.72
C LEU A 272 -45.96 11.20 3.34
N GLU A 273 -46.85 12.16 3.11
CA GLU A 273 -47.45 12.40 1.78
C GLU A 273 -46.38 12.75 0.73
N LEU A 274 -45.40 13.56 1.10
CA LEU A 274 -44.28 13.90 0.21
C LEU A 274 -43.44 12.66 -0.11
N TYR A 275 -43.11 11.83 0.89
CA TYR A 275 -42.42 10.56 0.69
C TYR A 275 -43.20 9.62 -0.24
N ASN A 276 -44.47 9.40 0.04
CA ASN A 276 -45.34 8.55 -0.77
C ASN A 276 -45.43 9.06 -2.21
N LYS A 277 -45.51 10.38 -2.40
CA LYS A 277 -45.49 11.01 -3.73
C LYS A 277 -44.17 10.76 -4.45
N GLN A 278 -43.02 10.94 -3.78
CA GLN A 278 -41.71 10.71 -4.38
C GLN A 278 -41.51 9.24 -4.78
N ILE A 279 -41.88 8.30 -3.92
CA ILE A 279 -41.86 6.86 -4.23
C ILE A 279 -42.78 6.54 -5.41
N LYS A 280 -44.00 7.09 -5.44
CA LYS A 280 -44.94 6.90 -6.55
C LYS A 280 -44.43 7.48 -7.87
N GLN A 281 -43.70 8.59 -7.81
CA GLN A 281 -43.03 9.19 -8.97
C GLN A 281 -41.75 8.44 -9.36
N GLY A 282 -41.31 7.46 -8.57
CA GLY A 282 -40.10 6.68 -8.79
C GLY A 282 -38.83 7.47 -8.56
N VAL A 283 -38.83 8.49 -7.70
CA VAL A 283 -37.61 9.25 -7.34
C VAL A 283 -36.58 8.31 -6.72
N LEU A 284 -35.33 8.34 -7.19
CA LEU A 284 -34.27 7.42 -6.74
C LEU A 284 -33.43 7.96 -5.59
N LEU A 285 -33.03 9.23 -5.64
CA LEU A 285 -32.11 9.82 -4.65
C LEU A 285 -32.85 10.61 -3.60
N THR A 286 -32.46 10.47 -2.33
CA THR A 286 -32.88 11.41 -1.29
C THR A 286 -32.04 12.68 -1.39
N SER A 287 -32.65 13.82 -1.12
CA SER A 287 -31.96 15.11 -1.19
C SER A 287 -31.03 15.31 0.01
N SER A 288 -29.73 14.96 -0.08
CA SER A 288 -28.72 15.47 0.87
C SER A 288 -27.28 15.55 0.32
N SER A 289 -26.53 16.52 0.87
CA SER A 289 -25.15 17.02 0.62
C SER A 289 -24.87 17.84 -0.66
N ASP A 290 -24.44 19.11 -0.52
CA ASP A 290 -24.04 20.02 -1.62
C ASP A 290 -22.80 19.57 -2.43
N THR A 291 -22.30 18.38 -2.13
CA THR A 291 -21.04 17.88 -2.66
C THR A 291 -21.24 17.46 -4.11
N LYS A 292 -20.62 18.21 -5.04
CA LYS A 292 -20.57 17.84 -6.46
C LYS A 292 -19.57 16.71 -6.66
N PHE A 293 -19.91 15.77 -7.55
CA PHE A 293 -18.99 14.72 -7.96
C PHE A 293 -17.72 15.32 -8.57
N SER A 294 -16.55 14.83 -8.14
CA SER A 294 -15.25 15.14 -8.73
C SER A 294 -14.31 13.95 -8.54
N TYR A 295 -13.85 13.35 -9.64
CA TYR A 295 -12.83 12.28 -9.59
C TYR A 295 -11.42 12.81 -9.23
N PHE A 296 -11.22 14.14 -9.26
CA PHE A 296 -9.98 14.76 -8.81
C PHE A 296 -9.87 14.84 -7.29
N ASN A 297 -10.99 14.83 -6.57
CA ASN A 297 -10.99 14.93 -5.11
C ASN A 297 -11.10 13.53 -4.51
N ASP A 298 -10.42 13.31 -3.38
CA ASP A 298 -10.48 12.03 -2.65
C ASP A 298 -11.65 11.99 -1.66
N THR A 299 -12.57 12.97 -1.74
CA THR A 299 -13.77 13.03 -0.91
C THR A 299 -14.82 12.06 -1.42
N LYS A 300 -15.19 11.08 -0.58
CA LYS A 300 -16.31 10.19 -0.86
C LYS A 300 -17.62 10.97 -0.96
N LEU A 301 -18.41 10.66 -1.98
CA LEU A 301 -19.74 11.22 -2.19
C LEU A 301 -20.76 10.34 -1.49
N ASN A 302 -21.39 10.87 -0.44
CA ASN A 302 -22.49 10.18 0.23
C ASN A 302 -23.74 10.25 -0.63
N ILE A 303 -24.28 9.11 -1.03
CA ILE A 303 -25.53 9.01 -1.76
C ILE A 303 -26.51 8.14 -0.98
N THR A 304 -27.76 8.58 -0.94
CA THR A 304 -28.83 7.85 -0.28
C THR A 304 -29.90 7.54 -1.32
N ILE A 305 -30.21 6.26 -1.49
CA ILE A 305 -31.13 5.77 -2.52
C ILE A 305 -32.40 5.26 -1.84
N TYR A 306 -33.57 5.63 -2.35
CA TYR A 306 -34.84 5.04 -1.93
C TYR A 306 -34.87 3.55 -2.31
N GLU A 307 -34.88 2.66 -1.32
CA GLU A 307 -34.84 1.20 -1.52
C GLU A 307 -35.93 0.73 -2.48
N LYS A 308 -37.18 1.19 -2.25
CA LYS A 308 -38.33 0.82 -3.07
C LYS A 308 -38.22 1.29 -4.53
N SER A 309 -37.63 2.46 -4.78
CA SER A 309 -37.39 2.92 -6.16
C SER A 309 -36.25 2.15 -6.82
N PHE A 310 -35.26 1.74 -6.03
CA PHE A 310 -34.14 0.91 -6.49
C PHE A 310 -34.57 -0.52 -6.84
N GLU A 311 -35.50 -1.11 -6.08
CA GLU A 311 -36.13 -2.39 -6.42
C GLU A 311 -36.75 -2.33 -7.82
N VAL A 312 -37.54 -1.29 -8.12
CA VAL A 312 -38.13 -1.09 -9.45
C VAL A 312 -37.04 -0.92 -10.52
N LEU A 313 -35.94 -0.22 -10.21
CA LEU A 313 -34.81 -0.08 -11.13
C LEU A 313 -34.15 -1.44 -11.44
N ALA A 314 -33.98 -2.29 -10.42
CA ALA A 314 -33.41 -3.62 -10.54
C ALA A 314 -34.33 -4.58 -11.32
N GLU A 315 -35.64 -4.54 -11.08
CA GLU A 315 -36.65 -5.28 -11.85
C GLU A 315 -36.58 -4.96 -13.35
N ASN A 316 -36.28 -3.70 -13.69
CA ASN A 316 -36.08 -3.24 -15.07
C ASN A 316 -34.68 -3.55 -15.64
N GLN A 317 -33.87 -4.36 -14.95
CA GLN A 317 -32.51 -4.75 -15.37
C GLN A 317 -31.61 -3.54 -15.68
N CYS A 318 -31.75 -2.48 -14.88
CA CYS A 318 -30.92 -1.30 -14.99
C CYS A 318 -29.79 -1.35 -13.95
N PRO A 319 -28.53 -1.40 -14.40
CA PRO A 319 -27.39 -1.50 -13.49
C PRO A 319 -27.17 -0.17 -12.75
N ILE A 320 -26.67 -0.24 -11.51
CA ILE A 320 -26.44 0.93 -10.64
C ILE A 320 -25.42 1.90 -11.23
N GLU A 321 -24.54 1.42 -12.09
CA GLU A 321 -23.59 2.18 -12.90
C GLU A 321 -24.28 3.26 -13.74
N THR A 322 -25.53 3.03 -14.15
CA THR A 322 -26.35 4.04 -14.83
C THR A 322 -26.60 5.24 -13.91
N LEU A 323 -26.89 4.98 -12.63
CA LEU A 323 -27.07 6.02 -11.61
C LEU A 323 -25.76 6.75 -11.31
N PHE A 324 -24.63 6.03 -11.26
CA PHE A 324 -23.30 6.66 -11.15
C PHE A 324 -23.03 7.60 -12.33
N GLY A 325 -23.31 7.14 -13.55
CA GLY A 325 -23.19 7.96 -14.75
C GLY A 325 -24.06 9.22 -14.74
N TYR A 326 -25.29 9.11 -14.22
CA TYR A 326 -26.16 10.25 -13.98
C TYR A 326 -25.51 11.22 -12.98
N ILE A 327 -25.17 10.77 -11.78
CA ILE A 327 -24.60 11.62 -10.71
C ILE A 327 -23.30 12.29 -11.16
N SER A 328 -22.45 11.58 -11.90
CA SER A 328 -21.19 12.12 -12.38
C SER A 328 -21.34 13.11 -13.55
N TYR A 329 -22.45 13.04 -14.30
CA TYR A 329 -22.71 13.92 -15.45
C TYR A 329 -23.54 15.17 -15.09
N THR A 330 -24.47 15.05 -14.15
CA THR A 330 -25.39 16.14 -13.79
C THR A 330 -25.25 16.57 -12.35
N SER A 331 -25.46 17.87 -12.10
CA SER A 331 -25.56 18.42 -10.75
C SER A 331 -26.97 18.30 -10.16
N SER A 332 -27.96 17.85 -10.95
CA SER A 332 -29.34 17.67 -10.50
C SER A 332 -29.49 16.36 -9.75
N LYS A 333 -30.24 16.39 -8.65
CA LYS A 333 -30.60 15.21 -7.86
C LYS A 333 -32.01 14.69 -8.17
N ASP A 334 -32.75 15.42 -9.01
CA ASP A 334 -34.11 15.08 -9.40
C ASP A 334 -34.09 14.02 -10.49
N ILE A 335 -33.93 12.76 -10.08
CA ILE A 335 -33.93 11.62 -10.98
C ILE A 335 -34.99 10.60 -10.57
N THR A 336 -35.79 10.21 -11.55
CA THR A 336 -36.75 9.12 -11.42
C THR A 336 -36.24 7.88 -12.13
N VAL A 337 -36.75 6.70 -11.75
CA VAL A 337 -36.47 5.42 -12.43
C VAL A 337 -36.71 5.57 -13.94
N ASN A 338 -37.87 6.10 -14.35
CA ASN A 338 -38.20 6.27 -15.76
C ASN A 338 -37.23 7.23 -16.47
N GLY A 339 -36.90 8.37 -15.84
CA GLY A 339 -35.96 9.33 -16.43
C GLY A 339 -34.54 8.78 -16.56
N LEU A 340 -34.14 7.88 -15.67
CA LEU A 340 -32.85 7.18 -15.76
C LEU A 340 -32.88 6.12 -16.88
N MET A 341 -33.98 5.38 -16.99
CA MET A 341 -34.19 4.35 -18.02
C MET A 341 -34.21 4.90 -19.44
N GLU A 342 -34.87 6.04 -19.67
CA GLU A 342 -34.95 6.68 -21.00
C GLU A 342 -33.58 7.02 -21.59
N LYS A 343 -32.58 7.25 -20.73
CA LYS A 343 -31.21 7.62 -21.10
C LYS A 343 -30.17 6.64 -20.56
N LYS A 344 -30.57 5.36 -20.36
CA LYS A 344 -29.72 4.32 -19.77
C LYS A 344 -28.35 4.23 -20.44
N ASP A 345 -28.32 4.01 -21.75
CA ASP A 345 -27.07 3.82 -22.50
C ASP A 345 -26.18 5.06 -22.45
N PHE A 346 -26.80 6.25 -22.53
CA PHE A 346 -26.07 7.51 -22.41
C PHE A 346 -25.35 7.64 -21.06
N TYR A 347 -26.03 7.35 -19.95
CA TYR A 347 -25.39 7.46 -18.63
C TYR A 347 -24.36 6.35 -18.39
N LEU A 348 -24.58 5.14 -18.91
CA LEU A 348 -23.57 4.07 -18.87
C LEU A 348 -22.29 4.46 -19.60
N ASP A 349 -22.39 5.10 -20.76
CA ASP A 349 -21.23 5.61 -21.50
C ASP A 349 -20.50 6.72 -20.73
N LYS A 350 -21.25 7.60 -20.04
CA LYS A 350 -20.68 8.63 -19.17
C LYS A 350 -19.93 8.01 -18.00
N TRP A 351 -20.53 7.02 -17.32
CA TRP A 351 -19.84 6.32 -16.22
C TRP A 351 -18.58 5.63 -16.71
N THR A 352 -18.65 4.90 -17.83
CA THR A 352 -17.48 4.21 -18.41
C THR A 352 -16.34 5.17 -18.71
N SER A 353 -16.64 6.33 -19.28
CA SER A 353 -15.63 7.36 -19.58
C SER A 353 -14.96 7.88 -18.30
N ILE A 354 -15.75 8.17 -17.27
CA ILE A 354 -15.26 8.71 -15.99
C ILE A 354 -14.49 7.65 -15.21
N ARG A 355 -14.98 6.42 -15.20
CA ARG A 355 -14.31 5.25 -14.62
C ARG A 355 -12.93 5.06 -15.22
N ASN A 356 -12.79 5.17 -16.54
CA ASN A 356 -11.48 5.08 -17.19
C ASN A 356 -10.53 6.22 -16.79
N LEU A 357 -11.02 7.46 -16.72
CA LEU A 357 -10.21 8.60 -16.24
C LEU A 357 -9.78 8.40 -14.78
N TYR A 358 -10.67 7.90 -13.94
CA TYR A 358 -10.36 7.65 -12.54
C TYR A 358 -9.41 6.47 -12.37
N LEU A 359 -9.51 5.42 -13.17
CA LEU A 359 -8.54 4.32 -13.23
C LEU A 359 -7.13 4.81 -13.62
N VAL A 360 -7.01 5.78 -14.54
CA VAL A 360 -5.72 6.40 -14.86
C VAL A 360 -5.16 7.12 -13.64
N LYS A 361 -5.95 7.97 -12.97
CA LYS A 361 -5.54 8.63 -11.71
C LYS A 361 -5.14 7.61 -10.63
N LEU A 362 -5.93 6.55 -10.47
CA LEU A 362 -5.66 5.50 -9.49
C LEU A 362 -4.36 4.77 -9.84
N ASN A 363 -4.11 4.48 -11.12
CA ASN A 363 -2.84 3.89 -11.55
C ASN A 363 -1.64 4.82 -11.34
N ASP A 364 -1.80 6.13 -11.52
CA ASP A 364 -0.76 7.10 -11.18
C ASP A 364 -0.49 7.08 -9.67
N SER A 365 -1.54 7.02 -8.84
CA SER A 365 -1.39 6.85 -7.40
C SER A 365 -0.81 5.51 -6.98
N LYS A 366 -0.94 4.43 -7.79
CA LYS A 366 -0.36 3.12 -7.46
C LYS A 366 1.15 3.20 -7.31
N LEU A 367 1.82 3.97 -8.18
CA LEU A 367 3.26 4.15 -8.07
C LEU A 367 3.62 4.89 -6.78
N ASP A 368 2.90 5.96 -6.45
CA ASP A 368 3.14 6.73 -5.23
C ASP A 368 2.86 5.90 -3.96
N THR A 369 1.75 5.18 -3.94
CA THR A 369 1.41 4.22 -2.88
C THR A 369 2.48 3.15 -2.76
N PHE A 370 2.93 2.56 -3.88
CA PHE A 370 4.00 1.57 -3.89
C PHE A 370 5.28 2.15 -3.29
N LYS A 371 5.72 3.34 -3.73
CA LYS A 371 6.88 4.05 -3.19
C LYS A 371 6.74 4.29 -1.68
N GLN A 372 5.56 4.67 -1.20
CA GLN A 372 5.29 4.87 0.24
C GLN A 372 5.38 3.56 1.02
N LEU A 373 4.79 2.46 0.52
CA LEU A 373 4.88 1.15 1.18
C LEU A 373 6.33 0.67 1.25
N VAL A 374 7.09 0.83 0.16
CA VAL A 374 8.53 0.50 0.14
C VAL A 374 9.30 1.34 1.17
N LYS A 375 9.01 2.64 1.30
CA LYS A 375 9.60 3.52 2.33
C LYS A 375 9.30 3.01 3.74
N ILE A 376 8.04 2.69 4.04
CA ILE A 376 7.62 2.16 5.34
C ILE A 376 8.33 0.83 5.66
N THR A 377 8.35 -0.11 4.70
CA THR A 377 9.05 -1.40 4.86
C THR A 377 10.55 -1.20 5.05
N PHE A 378 11.15 -0.26 4.32
CA PHE A 378 12.57 0.05 4.45
C PHE A 378 12.92 0.62 5.83
N ASP A 379 12.18 1.62 6.31
CA ASP A 379 12.42 2.21 7.62
C ASP A 379 12.25 1.18 8.74
N LYS A 380 11.24 0.31 8.61
CA LYS A 380 10.99 -0.78 9.56
C LYS A 380 12.16 -1.78 9.59
N THR A 381 12.58 -2.28 8.43
CA THR A 381 13.67 -3.27 8.33
C THR A 381 15.02 -2.67 8.72
N LEU A 382 15.28 -1.40 8.38
CA LEU A 382 16.49 -0.68 8.79
C LEU A 382 16.56 -0.50 10.32
N SER A 383 15.43 -0.25 10.96
CA SER A 383 15.31 -0.16 12.43
C SER A 383 15.51 -1.52 13.12
N GLN A 384 15.28 -2.62 12.40
CA GLN A 384 15.42 -4.00 12.86
C GLN A 384 16.69 -4.67 12.34
N ALA A 385 17.75 -3.88 12.09
CA ALA A 385 19.02 -4.38 11.59
C ALA A 385 19.56 -5.58 12.37
N SER A 386 20.06 -6.60 11.66
CA SER A 386 20.66 -7.78 12.26
C SER A 386 21.98 -7.45 12.96
N GLU A 387 22.44 -8.30 13.88
CA GLU A 387 23.72 -8.07 14.57
C GLU A 387 24.90 -8.07 13.58
N GLU A 388 24.88 -8.94 12.57
CA GLU A 388 25.89 -8.99 11.51
C GLU A 388 25.91 -7.69 10.67
N GLU A 389 24.75 -7.07 10.46
CA GLU A 389 24.68 -5.77 9.80
C GLU A 389 25.22 -4.65 10.71
N LYS A 390 24.91 -4.68 12.02
CA LYS A 390 25.44 -3.71 12.99
C LYS A 390 26.96 -3.79 13.10
N GLU A 391 27.53 -4.99 13.08
CA GLU A 391 28.98 -5.20 13.02
C GLU A 391 29.58 -4.60 11.74
N GLY A 392 28.97 -4.86 10.58
CA GLY A 392 29.38 -4.28 9.29
C GLY A 392 29.27 -2.74 9.23
N LYS A 393 28.23 -2.17 9.87
CA LYS A 393 28.05 -0.72 10.05
C LYS A 393 29.13 -0.12 10.94
N GLY A 394 29.47 -0.79 12.04
CA GLY A 394 30.50 -0.34 12.99
C GLY A 394 31.91 -0.25 12.41
N LEU A 395 32.19 -0.98 11.32
CA LEU A 395 33.46 -0.92 10.59
C LEU A 395 33.52 0.25 9.59
N ASN A 396 32.39 0.87 9.24
CA ASN A 396 32.27 1.92 8.21
C ASN A 396 31.62 3.21 8.76
N VAL A 397 32.37 3.95 9.61
CA VAL A 397 32.36 5.42 9.85
C VAL A 397 31.01 6.12 10.17
N ASP A 398 31.10 7.22 10.94
CA ASP A 398 30.04 8.21 11.16
C ASP A 398 29.22 8.50 9.88
N ASN A 399 27.90 8.62 10.02
CA ASN A 399 26.93 9.02 8.97
C ASN A 399 26.45 7.92 8.01
N TYR A 400 26.70 6.63 8.31
CA TYR A 400 26.24 5.48 7.51
C TYR A 400 24.76 5.55 7.11
N ASP A 401 23.86 5.67 8.11
CA ASP A 401 22.41 5.62 7.89
C ASP A 401 21.92 6.79 7.03
N LYS A 402 22.52 7.98 7.18
CA LYS A 402 22.16 9.16 6.38
C LYS A 402 22.48 8.96 4.90
N GLU A 403 23.62 8.35 4.60
CA GLU A 403 24.00 8.05 3.22
C GLU A 403 23.17 6.89 2.65
N THR A 404 22.84 5.88 3.45
CA THR A 404 21.91 4.81 3.08
C THR A 404 20.55 5.39 2.68
N LEU A 405 19.99 6.28 3.52
CA LEU A 405 18.71 6.94 3.24
C LEU A 405 18.78 7.80 1.97
N LYS A 406 19.88 8.53 1.75
CA LYS A 406 20.07 9.33 0.53
C LYS A 406 20.07 8.46 -0.74
N LEU A 407 20.78 7.33 -0.72
CA LEU A 407 20.83 6.39 -1.85
C LEU A 407 19.46 5.74 -2.07
N PHE A 408 18.76 5.39 -0.99
CA PHE A 408 17.42 4.84 -1.01
C PHE A 408 16.42 5.82 -1.63
N ASP A 409 16.33 7.06 -1.12
CA ASP A 409 15.43 8.08 -1.66
C ASP A 409 15.70 8.33 -3.14
N SER A 410 16.97 8.44 -3.54
CA SER A 410 17.35 8.59 -4.95
C SER A 410 16.90 7.42 -5.82
N TYR A 411 16.91 6.19 -5.30
CA TYR A 411 16.42 5.02 -6.03
C TYR A 411 14.89 5.05 -6.15
N ILE A 412 14.19 5.32 -5.06
CA ILE A 412 12.72 5.37 -5.01
C ILE A 412 12.15 6.48 -5.89
N ASP A 413 12.78 7.65 -5.93
CA ASP A 413 12.33 8.76 -6.77
C ASP A 413 12.38 8.41 -8.26
N ASN A 414 13.39 7.64 -8.69
CA ASN A 414 13.58 7.22 -10.07
C ASN A 414 12.80 5.97 -10.49
N LEU A 415 12.14 5.29 -9.54
CA LEU A 415 11.39 4.06 -9.82
C LEU A 415 10.19 4.32 -10.74
N LYS A 416 10.04 3.49 -11.77
CA LYS A 416 8.98 3.59 -12.78
C LYS A 416 7.88 2.55 -12.56
N LEU A 417 6.68 2.85 -13.07
CA LEU A 417 5.53 1.94 -13.01
C LEU A 417 5.81 0.57 -13.66
N SER A 418 6.64 0.51 -14.70
CA SER A 418 7.02 -0.75 -15.36
C SER A 418 7.90 -1.67 -14.50
N GLU A 419 8.50 -1.15 -13.43
CA GLU A 419 9.47 -1.88 -12.60
C GLU A 419 8.84 -2.48 -11.35
N ILE A 420 7.66 -1.98 -10.93
CA ILE A 420 6.99 -2.38 -9.68
C ILE A 420 6.64 -3.86 -9.60
N SER A 421 6.56 -4.55 -10.75
CA SER A 421 6.25 -5.98 -10.82
C SER A 421 7.44 -6.87 -10.47
N ASP A 422 8.68 -6.39 -10.59
CA ASP A 422 9.89 -7.17 -10.27
C ASP A 422 10.34 -6.88 -8.82
N LEU A 423 9.52 -7.34 -7.87
CA LEU A 423 9.80 -7.19 -6.44
C LEU A 423 11.16 -7.79 -6.06
N THR A 424 11.53 -8.92 -6.67
CA THR A 424 12.82 -9.58 -6.42
C THR A 424 14.00 -8.65 -6.73
N LYS A 425 13.99 -8.00 -7.90
CA LYS A 425 15.04 -7.06 -8.29
C LYS A 425 15.04 -5.80 -7.41
N ILE A 426 13.86 -5.27 -7.09
CA ILE A 426 13.72 -4.11 -6.20
C ILE A 426 14.31 -4.42 -4.82
N SER A 427 13.95 -5.55 -4.22
CA SER A 427 14.46 -5.99 -2.92
C SER A 427 15.97 -6.23 -2.97
N LEU A 428 16.49 -6.80 -4.06
CA LEU A 428 17.93 -7.02 -4.23
C LEU A 428 18.70 -5.70 -4.27
N ILE A 429 18.24 -4.71 -5.01
CA ILE A 429 18.88 -3.38 -5.08
C ILE A 429 18.83 -2.68 -3.72
N ILE A 430 17.63 -2.58 -3.12
CA ILE A 430 17.44 -1.87 -1.85
C ILE A 430 18.27 -2.49 -0.74
N VAL A 431 18.29 -3.82 -0.63
CA VAL A 431 19.01 -4.49 0.45
C VAL A 431 20.48 -4.67 0.10
N ALA A 432 20.81 -5.37 -0.97
CA ALA A 432 22.21 -5.74 -1.25
C ALA A 432 23.05 -4.57 -1.75
N GLN A 433 22.50 -3.69 -2.62
CA GLN A 433 23.27 -2.58 -3.19
C GLN A 433 23.32 -1.36 -2.26
N ILE A 434 22.20 -1.04 -1.59
CA ILE A 434 22.08 0.19 -0.78
C ILE A 434 22.35 -0.09 0.70
N ARG A 435 21.63 -1.04 1.33
CA ARG A 435 21.77 -1.34 2.76
C ARG A 435 23.02 -2.15 3.11
N PHE A 436 23.55 -2.96 2.20
CA PHE A 436 24.79 -3.73 2.36
C PHE A 436 25.91 -3.24 1.42
N ARG A 437 25.93 -1.94 1.09
CA ARG A 437 26.85 -1.31 0.12
C ARG A 437 28.35 -1.50 0.41
N TYR A 438 28.70 -1.82 1.65
CA TYR A 438 30.07 -2.10 2.08
C TYR A 438 30.54 -3.51 1.72
N SER A 439 29.69 -4.33 1.11
CA SER A 439 29.96 -5.73 0.78
C SER A 439 29.84 -5.98 -0.73
N ASN A 440 30.47 -7.06 -1.19
CA ASN A 440 30.35 -7.53 -2.58
C ASN A 440 29.08 -8.37 -2.84
N ALA A 441 28.15 -8.40 -1.88
CA ALA A 441 26.97 -9.26 -1.96
C ALA A 441 26.06 -8.90 -3.15
N PHE A 442 25.90 -7.61 -3.47
CA PHE A 442 25.12 -7.20 -4.64
C PHE A 442 25.68 -7.77 -5.94
N TYR A 443 27.00 -7.67 -6.16
CA TYR A 443 27.64 -8.21 -7.35
C TYR A 443 27.40 -9.72 -7.47
N ILE A 444 27.64 -10.47 -6.38
CA ILE A 444 27.48 -11.93 -6.37
C ILE A 444 26.03 -12.31 -6.66
N LEU A 445 25.07 -11.75 -5.93
CA LEU A 445 23.66 -12.10 -6.04
C LEU A 445 23.04 -11.63 -7.36
N ASN A 446 23.40 -10.45 -7.86
CA ASN A 446 22.93 -9.95 -9.15
C ASN A 446 23.47 -10.78 -10.31
N THR A 447 24.76 -11.15 -10.28
CA THR A 447 25.35 -12.02 -11.30
C THR A 447 24.68 -13.39 -11.32
N MET A 448 24.37 -13.95 -10.13
CA MET A 448 23.60 -15.19 -10.05
C MET A 448 22.20 -15.05 -10.65
N ASP A 449 21.48 -13.97 -10.36
CA ASP A 449 20.15 -13.71 -10.90
C ASP A 449 20.17 -13.57 -12.44
N GLU A 450 21.14 -12.84 -12.99
CA GLU A 450 21.32 -12.67 -14.43
C GLU A 450 21.59 -14.00 -15.15
N ILE A 451 22.43 -14.86 -14.57
CA ILE A 451 22.73 -16.19 -15.12
C ILE A 451 21.49 -17.07 -15.11
N LEU A 452 20.75 -17.08 -14.00
CA LEU A 452 19.52 -17.87 -13.86
C LEU A 452 18.43 -17.40 -14.83
N ARG A 453 18.32 -16.10 -15.10
CA ARG A 453 17.40 -15.55 -16.12
C ARG A 453 17.80 -15.91 -17.56
N THR A 454 19.08 -16.20 -17.80
CA THR A 454 19.61 -16.49 -19.15
C THR A 454 19.34 -17.93 -19.58
N SER A 455 19.22 -18.87 -18.63
CA SER A 455 18.94 -20.28 -18.95
C SER A 455 18.35 -21.05 -17.77
N ASP A 456 17.12 -21.54 -17.95
CA ASP A 456 16.41 -22.41 -17.00
C ASP A 456 17.11 -23.75 -16.69
N LYS A 457 18.13 -24.12 -17.49
CA LYS A 457 18.92 -25.34 -17.29
C LYS A 457 20.01 -25.20 -16.23
N ILE A 458 20.37 -23.97 -15.86
CA ILE A 458 21.46 -23.71 -14.92
C ILE A 458 20.91 -23.83 -13.50
N ARG A 459 21.54 -24.66 -12.68
CA ARG A 459 21.14 -24.82 -11.27
C ARG A 459 21.72 -23.66 -10.44
N VAL A 460 21.13 -23.40 -9.27
CA VAL A 460 21.55 -22.30 -8.38
C VAL A 460 23.00 -22.46 -7.91
N ASP A 461 23.46 -23.69 -7.68
CA ASP A 461 24.86 -24.01 -7.35
C ASP A 461 25.82 -23.71 -8.51
N GLU A 462 25.40 -23.96 -9.75
CA GLU A 462 26.18 -23.62 -10.94
C GLU A 462 26.24 -22.11 -11.17
N ALA A 463 25.13 -21.40 -11.01
CA ALA A 463 25.11 -19.95 -11.08
C ALA A 463 26.02 -19.30 -10.02
N ALA A 464 26.03 -19.82 -8.80
CA ALA A 464 26.94 -19.38 -7.74
C ALA A 464 28.42 -19.61 -8.10
N LEU A 465 28.73 -20.75 -8.73
CA LEU A 465 30.08 -21.04 -9.21
C LEU A 465 30.52 -20.05 -10.29
N TYR A 466 29.66 -19.75 -11.27
CA TYR A 466 29.96 -18.75 -12.30
C TYR A 466 30.13 -17.34 -11.75
N ALA A 467 29.31 -16.93 -10.77
CA ALA A 467 29.46 -15.65 -10.10
C ALA A 467 30.79 -15.57 -9.32
N CYS A 468 31.19 -16.67 -8.67
CA CYS A 468 32.48 -16.78 -7.99
C CYS A 468 33.67 -16.69 -8.98
N ILE A 469 33.59 -17.39 -10.11
CA ILE A 469 34.61 -17.32 -11.18
C ILE A 469 34.73 -15.89 -11.71
N SER A 470 33.61 -15.21 -11.92
CA SER A 470 33.60 -13.82 -12.42
C SER A 470 34.23 -12.87 -11.40
N TYR A 471 33.83 -12.98 -10.13
CA TYR A 471 34.41 -12.22 -9.02
C TYR A 471 35.94 -12.43 -8.89
N LEU A 472 36.38 -13.68 -8.96
CA LEU A 472 37.80 -14.06 -8.95
C LEU A 472 38.57 -13.45 -10.12
N THR A 473 37.97 -13.52 -11.30
CA THR A 473 38.58 -13.01 -12.53
C THR A 473 38.76 -11.50 -12.44
N ASP A 474 37.74 -10.77 -12.01
CA ASP A 474 37.81 -9.32 -11.80
C ASP A 474 38.86 -8.95 -10.76
N HIS A 475 38.88 -9.65 -9.61
CA HIS A 475 39.89 -9.44 -8.57
C HIS A 475 41.33 -9.66 -9.06
N LEU A 476 41.56 -10.70 -9.89
CA LEU A 476 42.88 -10.96 -10.46
C LEU A 476 43.29 -9.93 -11.52
N ILE A 477 42.34 -9.47 -12.34
CA ILE A 477 42.58 -8.43 -13.36
C ILE A 477 42.92 -7.10 -12.69
N GLU A 478 42.27 -6.76 -11.57
CA GLU A 478 42.53 -5.52 -10.82
C GLU A 478 43.97 -5.40 -10.30
N GLN A 479 44.72 -6.50 -10.21
CA GLN A 479 46.13 -6.52 -9.82
C GLN A 479 47.08 -6.08 -10.95
N CYS A 480 46.58 -5.91 -12.18
CA CYS A 480 47.34 -5.48 -13.35
C CYS A 480 47.05 -4.03 -13.73
N ASP A 481 48.07 -3.33 -14.22
CA ASP A 481 47.96 -2.10 -15.01
C ASP A 481 48.26 -2.38 -16.48
N ILE A 482 47.49 -1.76 -17.37
CA ILE A 482 47.74 -1.77 -18.81
C ILE A 482 48.39 -0.44 -19.20
N ILE A 483 49.63 -0.48 -19.66
CA ILE A 483 50.37 0.71 -20.10
C ILE A 483 50.61 0.62 -21.60
N THR A 484 50.49 1.75 -22.30
CA THR A 484 50.85 1.84 -23.73
C THR A 484 52.35 2.07 -23.86
N ILE A 485 53.03 1.25 -24.66
CA ILE A 485 54.44 1.37 -24.98
C ILE A 485 54.55 2.45 -26.07
N ASN A 486 55.14 3.60 -25.72
CA ASN A 486 55.46 4.68 -26.66
C ASN A 486 56.77 4.43 -27.38
#